data_AF-A0A0W1B3P7-F1
#
_entry.id   AF-A0A0W1B3P7-F1
#
_cell.length_a   1.000
_cell.length_b   1.000
_cell.length_c   1.000
_cell.angle_alpha   90.00
_cell.angle_beta   90.00
_cell.angle_gamma   90.00
#
_symmetry.space_group_name_H-M   'P 1'
#
loop_
_entity.id
_entity.type
_entity.pdbx_description
1 polymer ?
#
loop_
_entity_poly.entity_id
_entity_poly.type
_entity_poly.pdbx_seq_one_letter_code
_entity_poly.pdbx_strand_id
1 'polypeptide(L)' 'MGRRNYWHVYNQMRRHYIDTGVALGRTDLLSEFSDMEPTEVDEGIAEFELAIGIRMRGVDLNGCKEA' A
#
# COMPACT_ATOMS: atom_id res chain seq x y z
N MET A 1 15.53 -1.26 19.97
CA MET A 1 14.45 -1.79 19.11
C MET A 1 13.83 -0.61 18.40
N GLY A 2 13.96 -0.53 17.07
CA GLY A 2 13.34 0.55 16.30
C GLY A 2 11.82 0.40 16.35
N ARG A 3 11.10 1.46 16.71
CA ARG A 3 9.63 1.48 16.68
C ARG A 3 9.17 1.28 15.23
N ARG A 4 8.13 0.46 15.03
CA ARG A 4 7.44 0.36 13.74
C ARG A 4 6.85 1.74 13.42
N ASN A 5 6.85 2.12 12.15
CA ASN A 5 6.29 3.37 11.64
C ASN A 5 5.56 3.11 10.31
N TYR A 6 4.97 4.15 9.72
CA TYR A 6 4.22 4.07 8.46
C TYR A 6 4.95 3.32 7.32
N TRP A 7 6.30 3.35 7.29
CA TRP A 7 7.09 2.65 6.27
C TRP A 7 6.92 1.12 6.34
N HIS A 8 6.71 0.57 7.55
CA HIS A 8 6.46 -0.86 7.72
C HIS A 8 5.11 -1.27 7.13
N VAL A 9 4.10 -0.42 7.30
CA VAL A 9 2.75 -0.62 6.72
C VAL A 9 2.84 -0.59 5.19
N TYR A 10 3.48 0.43 4.63
CA TYR A 10 3.74 0.53 3.19
C TYR A 10 4.45 -0.73 2.64
N ASN A 11 5.55 -1.15 3.27
CA ASN A 11 6.34 -2.27 2.78
C ASN A 11 5.60 -3.61 2.87
N GLN A 12 4.76 -3.78 3.89
CA GLN A 12 3.89 -4.94 4.03
C GLN A 12 2.83 -4.98 2.92
N MET A 13 2.10 -3.88 2.70
CA MET A 13 1.12 -3.77 1.62
C MET A 13 1.76 -4.01 0.26
N ARG A 14 2.94 -3.43 0.01
CA ARG A 14 3.70 -3.63 -1.24
C ARG A 14 4.07 -5.09 -1.45
N ARG A 15 4.57 -5.78 -0.42
CA ARG A 15 4.93 -7.21 -0.52
C ARG A 15 3.71 -8.07 -0.79
N HIS A 16 2.64 -7.85 -0.03
CA HIS A 16 1.39 -8.57 -0.20
C HIS A 16 0.82 -8.37 -1.61
N TYR A 17 0.76 -7.13 -2.08
CA TYR A 17 0.27 -6.81 -3.42
C TYR A 17 1.11 -7.43 -4.55
N ILE A 18 2.44 -7.50 -4.40
CA ILE A 18 3.31 -8.15 -5.39
C ILE A 18 3.05 -9.67 -5.45
N ASP A 19 2.75 -10.28 -4.31
CA ASP A 19 2.51 -11.73 -4.20
C ASP A 19 1.09 -12.13 -4.66
N THR A 20 0.08 -11.37 -4.25
CA THR A 20 -1.34 -11.73 -4.42
C THR A 20 -2.07 -10.91 -5.48
N GLY A 21 -1.54 -9.75 -5.86
CA GLY A 21 -2.24 -8.76 -6.70
C GLY A 21 -3.37 -8.00 -5.97
N VAL A 22 -3.56 -8.23 -4.67
CA VAL A 22 -4.65 -7.64 -3.87
C VAL A 22 -4.08 -6.66 -2.85
N ALA A 23 -4.78 -5.54 -2.60
CA ALA A 23 -4.38 -4.58 -1.57
C ALA A 23 -4.97 -4.98 -0.21
N LEU A 24 -4.17 -4.84 0.86
CA LEU A 24 -4.65 -5.08 2.23
C LEU A 24 -5.65 -3.99 2.65
N GLY A 25 -6.71 -4.41 3.33
CA GLY A 25 -7.70 -3.49 3.88
C GLY A 25 -7.23 -2.86 5.19
N ARG A 26 -7.70 -1.64 5.45
CA ARG A 26 -7.37 -0.88 6.67
C ARG A 26 -7.61 -1.66 7.97
N THR A 27 -8.72 -2.40 8.07
CA THR A 27 -9.05 -3.19 9.28
C THR A 27 -8.02 -4.28 9.56
N ASP A 28 -7.53 -4.93 8.51
CA ASP A 28 -6.51 -5.97 8.61
C ASP A 28 -5.18 -5.38 9.08
N LEU A 29 -4.80 -4.23 8.51
CA LEU A 29 -3.61 -3.48 8.89
C LEU A 29 -3.68 -2.96 10.33
N LEU A 30 -4.82 -2.45 10.79
CA LEU A 30 -4.98 -2.02 12.19
C LEU A 30 -4.90 -3.20 13.17
N SER A 31 -5.29 -4.40 12.75
CA SER A 31 -5.12 -5.62 13.55
C SER A 31 -3.65 -6.04 13.62
N GLU A 32 -2.94 -6.06 12.48
CA GLU A 32 -1.53 -6.44 12.38
C GLU A 32 -0.57 -5.42 13.04
N PHE A 33 -0.89 -4.14 12.91
CA PHE A 33 -0.15 -3.01 13.48
C PHE A 33 -0.86 -2.40 14.69
N SER A 34 -1.43 -3.26 15.54
CA SER A 34 -2.17 -2.83 16.75
C SER A 34 -1.33 -2.05 17.77
N ASP A 35 0.00 -2.17 17.69
CA ASP A 35 0.96 -1.41 18.50
C ASP A 35 1.23 0.02 17.96
N MET A 36 0.74 0.37 16.78
CA MET A 36 0.95 1.67 16.12
C MET A 36 -0.25 2.60 16.29
N GLU A 37 -0.02 3.91 16.15
CA GLU A 37 -1.13 4.85 16.08
C GLU A 37 -1.90 4.64 14.77
N PRO A 38 -3.25 4.69 14.79
CA PRO A 38 -4.06 4.55 13.58
C PRO A 38 -3.66 5.52 12.47
N THR A 39 -3.21 6.72 12.84
CA THR A 39 -2.73 7.73 11.90
C THR A 39 -1.48 7.29 11.15
N GLU A 40 -0.52 6.63 11.81
CA GLU A 40 0.67 6.10 11.12
C GLU A 40 0.32 4.96 10.15
N VAL A 41 -0.72 4.19 10.47
CA VAL A 41 -1.26 3.16 9.57
C VAL A 41 -1.92 3.81 8.35
N ASP A 42 -2.74 4.83 8.57
CA ASP A 42 -3.39 5.60 7.50
C ASP A 42 -2.37 6.29 6.59
N GLU A 43 -1.27 6.82 7.14
CA GLU A 43 -0.15 7.38 6.36
C GLU A 43 0.53 6.31 5.48
N GLY A 44 0.77 5.12 6.01
CA GLY A 44 1.36 4.02 5.23
C GLY A 44 0.47 3.52 4.09
N ILE A 45 -0.86 3.52 4.32
CA ILE A 45 -1.86 3.20 3.29
C ILE A 45 -1.84 4.27 2.19
N ALA A 46 -1.89 5.55 2.55
CA ALA A 46 -1.88 6.65 1.59
C ALA A 46 -0.63 6.62 0.70
N GLU A 47 0.56 6.37 1.27
CA GLU A 47 1.80 6.24 0.52
C GLU A 47 1.77 5.05 -0.45
N PHE A 48 1.18 3.93 -0.05
CA PHE A 48 1.01 2.77 -0.93
C PHE A 48 0.07 3.08 -2.10
N GLU A 49 -1.09 3.68 -1.83
CA GLU A 49 -2.06 4.06 -2.85
C GLU A 49 -1.48 5.07 -3.85
N LEU A 50 -0.73 6.06 -3.36
CA LEU A 50 0.00 7.00 -4.22
C LEU A 50 1.04 6.29 -5.08
N ALA A 51 1.86 5.40 -4.50
CA ALA A 51 2.90 4.68 -5.22
C ALA A 51 2.32 3.76 -6.31
N ILE A 52 1.24 3.04 -6.01
CA ILE A 52 0.54 2.19 -6.98
C ILE A 52 -0.17 3.05 -8.04
N GLY A 53 -0.82 4.15 -7.66
CA GLY A 53 -1.46 5.08 -8.59
C GLY A 53 -0.47 5.69 -9.58
N ILE A 54 0.73 6.08 -9.12
CA ILE A 54 1.83 6.53 -9.99
C ILE A 54 2.29 5.40 -10.90
N ARG A 55 2.39 4.16 -10.39
CA ARG A 55 2.80 3.00 -11.18
C ARG A 55 1.78 2.65 -12.27
N MET A 56 0.49 2.75 -11.98
CA MET A 56 -0.58 2.58 -12.99
C MET A 56 -0.62 3.74 -13.99
N ARG A 57 -0.33 4.97 -13.57
CA ARG A 57 -0.31 6.15 -14.46
C ARG A 57 0.95 6.19 -15.34
N GLY A 58 2.06 5.62 -14.87
CA GLY A 58 3.31 5.45 -15.62
C GLY A 58 3.34 4.18 -16.47
N VAL A 59 2.50 3.19 -16.18
CA VAL A 59 2.07 2.15 -17.14
C VAL A 59 1.08 2.81 -18.07
N ASP A 60 1.63 3.49 -19.06
CA ASP A 60 0.97 3.98 -20.24
C ASP A 60 -0.26 3.13 -20.66
N LEU A 61 -1.46 3.65 -20.39
CA LEU A 61 -2.72 3.17 -20.95
C LEU A 61 -2.87 3.56 -22.44
N ASN A 62 -1.83 4.08 -23.13
CA ASN A 62 -1.88 4.25 -24.59
C ASN A 62 -1.70 2.93 -25.36
N GLY A 63 -1.58 1.79 -24.66
CA GLY A 63 -1.61 0.45 -25.25
C GLY A 63 -3.00 -0.17 -25.43
N CYS A 64 -4.05 0.36 -24.81
CA CYS A 64 -5.42 -0.08 -25.09
C CYS A 64 -6.02 0.74 -26.24
N LYS A 65 -5.45 0.56 -27.45
CA LYS A 65 -6.11 0.96 -28.69
C LYS A 65 -7.36 0.11 -28.84
N GLU A 66 -8.52 0.73 -28.66
CA GLU A 66 -9.82 0.17 -29.04
C GLU A 66 -9.74 -0.30 -30.50
N ALA A 67 -10.04 -1.58 -30.71
CA ALA A 67 -10.17 -2.23 -32.01
C ALA A 67 -11.61 -2.11 -32.52
#